data_AF-A0A1M3IMP4-F1
#
_entry.id   AF-A0A1M3IMP4-F1
#
_cell.length_a   1.000
_cell.length_b   1.000
_cell.length_c   1.000
_cell.angle_alpha   90.00
_cell.angle_beta   90.00
_cell.angle_gamma   90.00
#
_symmetry.space_group_name_H-M   'P 1'
#
loop_
_entity.id
_entity.type
_entity.pdbx_description
1 polymer ?
#
loop_
_entity_poly.entity_id
_entity_poly.type
_entity_poly.pdbx_seq_one_letter_code
_entity_poly.pdbx_strand_id
1 'polypeptide(L)'
;MNKKYNFLFLALLSTSLLAMSGCSQTKKSLGLERTQPDEFTVLDHPPLSMPPGIGLKPPVTGDSATYSHKTQLQAKELLIKQPVATETHNASLAEQALLQAAKTEESHPNIRQAVNQEAKVSKPGEQAIKKIIFWEGKPAGDVIDPQEEYKKLHDKDAPGPLN
;
A
#
# COMPACT_ATOMS: atom_id res chain seq x y z
N MET A 1 27.82 59.74 6.94
CA MET A 1 26.73 59.51 5.96
C MET A 1 25.91 58.25 6.26
N ASN A 2 25.94 57.71 7.48
CA ASN A 2 25.60 56.30 7.74
C ASN A 2 24.15 56.11 8.23
N LYS A 3 23.53 57.20 8.70
CA LYS A 3 22.14 57.20 9.23
C LYS A 3 21.10 56.99 8.12
N LYS A 4 21.36 57.49 6.92
CA LYS A 4 20.47 57.31 5.74
C LYS A 4 20.46 55.86 5.26
N TYR A 5 21.62 55.20 5.23
CA TYR A 5 21.73 53.79 4.84
C TYR A 5 21.11 52.87 5.89
N ASN A 6 21.27 53.14 7.20
CA ASN A 6 20.59 52.38 8.25
C ASN A 6 19.07 52.50 8.17
N PHE A 7 18.54 53.69 7.87
CA PHE A 7 17.10 53.88 7.72
C PHE A 7 16.56 53.15 6.48
N LEU A 8 17.31 53.15 5.37
CA LEU A 8 16.97 52.43 4.15
C LEU A 8 17.03 50.90 4.35
N PHE A 9 18.03 50.42 5.10
CA PHE A 9 18.16 49.00 5.44
C PHE A 9 17.02 48.53 6.36
N LEU A 10 16.63 49.35 7.33
CA LEU A 10 15.51 49.06 8.24
C LEU A 10 14.16 49.04 7.49
N ALA A 11 13.97 49.96 6.54
CA ALA A 11 12.79 49.98 5.68
C ALA A 11 12.73 48.72 4.78
N LEU A 12 13.85 48.31 4.19
CA LEU A 12 13.91 47.12 3.35
C LEU A 12 13.67 45.82 4.14
N LEU A 13 14.20 45.76 5.37
CA LEU A 13 13.96 44.63 6.28
C LEU A 13 12.49 44.56 6.72
N SER A 14 11.86 45.70 7.02
CA SER A 14 10.44 45.78 7.37
C SER A 14 9.53 45.29 6.25
N THR A 15 9.82 45.65 5.00
CA THR A 15 9.03 45.22 3.83
C THR A 15 9.16 43.71 3.59
N SER A 16 10.36 43.15 3.80
CA SER A 16 10.60 41.71 3.67
C SER A 16 9.82 40.90 4.72
N LEU A 17 9.78 41.38 5.97
CA LEU A 17 8.98 40.75 7.03
C LEU A 17 7.47 40.78 6.74
N LEU A 18 6.96 41.87 6.14
CA LEU A 18 5.55 41.97 5.76
C LEU A 18 5.19 41.04 4.60
N ALA A 19 6.12 40.76 3.68
CA ALA A 19 5.90 39.84 2.56
C ALA A 19 5.78 38.37 3.00
N MET A 20 6.41 37.97 4.11
CA MET A 20 6.37 36.60 4.62
C MET A 20 5.09 36.25 5.40
N SER A 21 4.31 37.24 5.86
CA SER A 21 3.09 37.00 6.66
C SER A 21 1.89 36.49 5.84
N GLY A 22 1.95 36.54 4.50
CA GLY A 22 0.89 36.08 3.60
C GLY A 22 0.93 34.59 3.22
N CYS A 23 2.00 33.86 3.55
CA CYS A 23 2.18 32.46 3.11
C CYS A 23 1.23 31.44 3.77
N SER A 24 0.55 31.79 4.86
CA SER A 24 -0.44 30.90 5.49
C SER A 24 -1.75 30.81 4.71
N GLN A 25 -2.21 31.94 4.15
CA GLN A 25 -3.49 32.03 3.45
C GLN A 25 -3.44 31.37 2.06
N THR A 26 -2.29 31.39 1.39
CA THR A 26 -2.10 30.71 0.10
C THR A 26 -2.21 29.20 0.24
N LYS A 27 -1.69 28.61 1.33
CA LYS A 27 -1.80 27.17 1.60
C LYS A 27 -3.26 26.69 1.67
N LYS A 28 -4.14 27.51 2.25
CA LYS A 28 -5.58 27.26 2.34
C LYS A 28 -6.28 27.39 0.98
N SER A 29 -5.94 28.44 0.21
CA SER A 29 -6.50 28.66 -1.13
C SER A 29 -6.02 27.63 -2.17
N LEU A 30 -4.83 27.06 -2.00
CA LEU A 30 -4.26 26.01 -2.86
C LEU A 30 -4.76 24.60 -2.48
N GLY A 31 -5.61 24.46 -1.46
CA GLY A 31 -6.11 23.16 -1.01
C GLY A 31 -5.05 22.25 -0.38
N LEU A 32 -3.90 22.82 0.02
CA LEU A 32 -2.82 22.12 0.72
C LEU A 32 -3.09 22.00 2.24
N GLU A 33 -4.18 22.58 2.71
CA GLU A 33 -4.68 22.43 4.07
C GLU A 33 -5.75 21.33 4.10
N ARG A 34 -5.51 20.29 4.90
CA ARG A 34 -6.42 19.16 5.04
C ARG A 34 -7.52 19.52 6.02
N THR A 35 -8.71 19.85 5.51
CA THR A 35 -9.92 19.90 6.33
C THR A 35 -10.48 18.49 6.42
N GLN A 36 -10.37 17.85 7.57
CA GLN A 36 -11.05 16.57 7.82
C GLN A 36 -12.48 16.89 8.24
N PRO A 37 -13.50 16.35 7.57
CA PRO A 37 -14.86 16.39 8.08
C PRO A 37 -14.90 15.69 9.45
N ASP A 38 -15.78 16.14 10.32
CA ASP A 38 -15.97 15.51 11.63
C ASP A 38 -16.45 14.06 11.47
N GLU A 39 -15.57 13.10 11.74
CA GLU A 39 -15.86 11.67 11.63
C GLU A 39 -16.94 11.17 12.61
N PHE A 40 -17.33 12.00 13.59
CA PHE A 40 -18.37 11.68 14.57
C PHE A 40 -19.71 12.33 14.27
N THR A 41 -19.82 13.13 13.21
CA THR A 41 -21.11 13.69 12.80
C THR A 41 -21.99 12.58 12.21
N VAL A 42 -23.05 12.22 12.95
CA VAL A 42 -24.09 11.30 12.47
C VAL A 42 -25.11 12.10 11.67
N LEU A 43 -25.24 11.77 10.38
CA LEU A 43 -26.31 12.29 9.52
C LEU A 43 -27.51 11.33 9.59
N ASP A 44 -28.68 11.84 9.97
CA ASP A 44 -29.92 11.06 9.94
C ASP A 44 -30.35 10.79 8.49
N HIS A 45 -30.41 9.51 8.11
CA HIS A 45 -30.99 9.08 6.84
C HIS A 45 -32.48 8.77 7.03
N PRO A 46 -33.35 9.03 6.03
CA PRO A 46 -34.74 8.61 6.09
C PRO A 46 -34.84 7.10 6.34
N PRO A 47 -35.82 6.63 7.12
CA PRO A 47 -36.00 5.19 7.35
C PRO A 47 -36.30 4.49 6.02
N LEU A 48 -35.59 3.38 5.77
CA LEU A 48 -35.85 2.53 4.60
C LEU A 48 -37.18 1.81 4.81
N SER A 49 -38.24 2.28 4.15
CA SER A 49 -39.51 1.53 4.06
C SER A 49 -39.39 0.46 2.98
N MET A 50 -39.61 -0.80 3.35
CA MET A 50 -39.71 -1.87 2.37
C MET A 50 -40.95 -1.65 1.49
N PRO A 51 -40.82 -1.58 0.15
CA PRO A 51 -41.98 -1.41 -0.72
C PRO A 51 -42.92 -2.62 -0.57
N PRO A 52 -44.24 -2.40 -0.42
CA PRO A 52 -45.21 -3.50 -0.37
C PRO A 52 -45.20 -4.22 -1.72
N GLY A 53 -44.79 -5.50 -1.70
CA GLY A 53 -44.80 -6.35 -2.89
C GLY A 53 -43.45 -6.78 -3.44
N ILE A 54 -42.38 -6.89 -2.63
CA ILE A 54 -41.31 -7.83 -3.00
C ILE A 54 -41.87 -9.26 -2.92
N GLY A 55 -42.54 -9.67 -3.99
CA GLY A 55 -43.02 -11.03 -4.22
C GLY A 55 -41.84 -11.98 -4.40
N LEU A 56 -41.01 -12.11 -3.37
CA LEU A 56 -40.02 -13.16 -3.27
C LEU A 56 -40.80 -14.46 -3.29
N LYS A 57 -40.66 -15.21 -4.39
CA LYS A 57 -41.18 -16.56 -4.45
C LYS A 57 -40.52 -17.32 -3.29
N PRO A 58 -41.30 -17.88 -2.34
CA PRO A 58 -40.73 -18.66 -1.26
C PRO A 58 -39.85 -19.75 -1.86
N PRO A 59 -38.63 -19.98 -1.33
CA PRO A 59 -37.76 -21.02 -1.83
C PRO A 59 -38.49 -22.36 -1.73
N VAL A 60 -38.37 -23.18 -2.77
CA VAL A 60 -39.03 -24.48 -2.82
C VAL A 60 -38.40 -25.37 -1.74
N THR A 61 -39.17 -25.70 -0.72
CA THR A 61 -38.76 -26.65 0.31
C THR A 61 -38.69 -28.05 -0.30
N GLY A 62 -37.49 -28.58 -0.50
CA GLY A 62 -37.28 -29.96 -0.94
C GLY A 62 -36.13 -30.16 -1.93
N ASP A 63 -35.70 -29.12 -2.63
CA ASP A 63 -34.49 -29.23 -3.45
C ASP A 63 -33.26 -29.15 -2.55
N SER A 64 -32.49 -30.23 -2.54
CA SER A 64 -31.17 -30.24 -1.91
C SER A 64 -30.37 -29.08 -2.47
N ALA A 65 -29.94 -28.17 -1.60
CA ALA A 65 -29.08 -27.06 -1.98
C ALA A 65 -27.90 -27.62 -2.77
N THR A 66 -27.89 -27.39 -4.08
CA THR A 66 -26.81 -27.87 -4.96
C THR A 66 -25.64 -26.90 -4.85
N TYR A 67 -25.10 -26.70 -3.65
CA TYR A 67 -24.03 -25.72 -3.46
C TYR A 67 -22.90 -26.17 -2.52
N SER A 68 -21.69 -25.87 -2.99
CA SER A 68 -20.45 -25.58 -2.28
C SER A 68 -19.39 -26.67 -2.10
N HIS A 69 -19.74 -27.96 -1.97
CA HIS A 69 -18.70 -28.99 -1.79
C HIS A 69 -17.80 -29.16 -3.01
N LYS A 70 -18.35 -29.04 -4.23
CA LYS A 70 -17.59 -29.20 -5.46
C LYS A 70 -16.67 -28.01 -5.75
N THR A 71 -17.11 -26.80 -5.40
CA THR A 71 -16.35 -25.55 -5.63
C THR A 71 -15.07 -25.49 -4.78
N GLN A 72 -15.14 -25.87 -3.50
CA GLN A 72 -13.95 -25.87 -2.64
C GLN A 72 -12.91 -26.91 -3.08
N LEU A 73 -13.35 -28.09 -3.52
CA LEU A 73 -12.44 -29.14 -4.02
C LEU A 73 -11.80 -28.71 -5.35
N GLN A 74 -12.59 -28.13 -6.25
CA GLN A 74 -12.10 -27.62 -7.53
C GLN A 74 -11.11 -26.45 -7.34
N ALA A 75 -11.36 -25.56 -6.37
CA ALA A 75 -10.45 -24.47 -6.03
C ALA A 75 -9.12 -24.98 -5.44
N LYS A 76 -9.16 -26.01 -4.57
CA LYS A 76 -7.95 -26.64 -4.02
C LYS A 76 -7.10 -27.29 -5.11
N GLU A 77 -7.73 -27.97 -6.05
CA GLU A 77 -7.05 -28.61 -7.18
C GLU A 77 -6.36 -27.57 -8.10
N LEU A 78 -7.02 -26.44 -8.35
CA LEU A 78 -6.43 -25.31 -9.09
C LEU A 78 -5.26 -24.66 -8.35
N LEU A 79 -5.31 -24.59 -7.01
CA LEU A 79 -4.26 -23.97 -6.19
C LEU A 79 -2.98 -24.82 -6.13
N ILE A 80 -3.11 -26.14 -6.25
CA ILE A 80 -1.99 -27.09 -6.21
C ILE A 80 -1.27 -27.14 -7.58
N LYS A 81 -1.93 -26.78 -8.67
CA LYS A 81 -1.39 -26.88 -10.02
C LYS A 81 -0.91 -25.52 -10.54
N GLN A 82 0.38 -25.21 -10.37
CA GLN A 82 1.08 -24.20 -11.17
C GLN A 82 2.44 -24.76 -11.62
N PRO A 83 2.91 -24.49 -12.86
CA PRO A 83 2.89 -23.16 -13.47
C PRO A 83 1.81 -22.95 -14.55
N VAL A 84 1.39 -21.69 -14.63
CA VAL A 84 0.51 -21.12 -15.65
C VAL A 84 1.19 -21.29 -17.01
N ALA A 85 0.78 -22.32 -17.76
CA ALA A 85 0.70 -22.15 -19.21
C ALA A 85 -0.41 -21.13 -19.45
N THR A 86 -0.22 -20.24 -20.42
CA THR A 86 -1.14 -19.18 -20.83
C THR A 86 -2.49 -19.79 -21.22
N GLU A 87 -3.35 -20.04 -20.24
CA GLU A 87 -4.73 -20.47 -20.45
C GLU A 87 -5.44 -19.23 -21.02
N THR A 88 -5.77 -19.28 -22.30
CA THR A 88 -6.77 -18.41 -22.90
C THR A 88 -8.09 -18.71 -22.20
N HIS A 89 -8.32 -18.05 -21.07
CA HIS A 89 -9.59 -18.09 -20.37
C HIS A 89 -10.67 -17.63 -21.36
N ASN A 90 -11.69 -18.47 -21.57
CA ASN A 90 -12.94 -18.02 -22.15
C ASN A 90 -13.61 -17.10 -21.12
N ALA A 91 -13.18 -15.84 -21.08
CA ALA A 91 -13.75 -14.81 -20.21
C ALA A 91 -15.25 -14.73 -20.47
N SER A 92 -16.07 -14.72 -19.41
CA SER A 92 -17.50 -14.51 -19.56
C SER A 92 -17.76 -13.10 -20.09
N LEU A 93 -18.97 -12.86 -20.59
CA LEU A 93 -19.39 -11.56 -21.10
C LEU A 93 -19.17 -10.43 -20.07
N ALA A 94 -19.34 -10.72 -18.78
CA ALA A 94 -19.11 -9.75 -17.72
C ALA A 94 -17.61 -9.43 -17.54
N GLU A 95 -16.74 -10.45 -17.58
CA GLU A 95 -15.30 -10.22 -17.51
C GLU A 95 -14.79 -9.50 -18.76
N GLN A 96 -15.31 -9.81 -19.95
CA GLN A 96 -14.95 -9.11 -21.19
C GLN A 96 -15.35 -7.63 -21.14
N ALA A 97 -16.55 -7.32 -20.66
CA ALA A 97 -17.00 -5.93 -20.48
C ALA A 97 -16.13 -5.17 -19.47
N LEU A 98 -15.75 -5.83 -18.37
CA LEU A 98 -14.85 -5.25 -17.37
C LEU A 98 -13.45 -4.98 -17.96
N LEU A 99 -12.90 -5.93 -18.72
CA LEU A 99 -11.57 -5.80 -19.35
C LEU A 99 -11.55 -4.69 -20.41
N GLN A 100 -12.62 -4.57 -21.20
CA GLN A 100 -12.80 -3.46 -22.15
C GLN A 100 -12.88 -2.11 -21.43
N ALA A 101 -13.66 -2.03 -20.34
CA ALA A 101 -13.75 -0.81 -19.53
C ALA A 101 -12.40 -0.45 -18.87
N ALA A 102 -11.63 -1.46 -18.46
CA ALA A 102 -10.30 -1.31 -17.88
C ALA A 102 -9.20 -1.04 -18.94
N LYS A 103 -9.55 -1.00 -20.23
CA LYS A 103 -8.64 -0.74 -21.37
C LYS A 103 -7.36 -1.60 -21.32
N THR A 104 -7.50 -2.87 -20.98
CA THR A 104 -6.36 -3.79 -20.80
C THR A 104 -5.77 -4.31 -22.12
N GLU A 105 -6.02 -3.64 -23.26
CA GLU A 105 -5.46 -4.02 -24.57
C GLU A 105 -3.93 -4.00 -24.57
N GLU A 106 -3.33 -3.21 -23.67
CA GLU A 106 -1.87 -3.13 -23.46
C GLU A 106 -1.40 -4.03 -22.30
N SER A 107 -1.94 -5.25 -22.18
CA SER A 107 -1.43 -6.20 -21.21
C SER A 107 -0.01 -6.63 -21.60
N HIS A 108 1.01 -6.03 -20.99
CA HIS A 108 2.40 -6.38 -21.22
C HIS A 108 2.65 -7.81 -20.72
N PRO A 109 2.91 -8.79 -21.62
CA PRO A 109 3.04 -10.20 -21.25
C PRO A 109 4.21 -10.47 -20.28
N ASN A 110 5.16 -9.53 -20.22
CA ASN A 110 6.35 -9.60 -19.39
C ASN A 110 6.42 -8.48 -18.34
N ILE A 111 5.28 -7.92 -17.89
CA ILE A 111 5.26 -6.79 -16.93
C ILE A 111 6.06 -7.09 -15.64
N ARG A 112 6.06 -8.35 -15.19
CA ARG A 112 6.86 -8.78 -14.02
C ARG A 112 8.35 -8.63 -14.26
N GLN A 113 8.83 -8.92 -15.46
CA GLN A 113 10.25 -8.74 -15.81
C GLN A 113 10.60 -7.26 -15.92
N ALA A 114 9.74 -6.44 -16.54
CA ALA A 114 9.94 -4.99 -16.65
C ALA A 114 10.00 -4.32 -15.26
N VAL A 115 9.00 -4.56 -14.41
CA VAL A 115 8.97 -4.03 -13.03
C VAL A 115 10.18 -4.49 -12.23
N ASN A 116 10.59 -5.75 -12.36
CA ASN A 116 11.78 -6.24 -11.66
C ASN A 116 13.09 -5.61 -12.16
N GLN A 117 13.19 -5.28 -13.46
CA GLN A 117 14.33 -4.57 -14.01
C GLN A 117 14.35 -3.12 -13.54
N GLU A 118 13.22 -2.43 -13.57
CA GLU A 118 13.06 -1.06 -13.06
C GLU A 118 13.39 -0.98 -11.57
N ALA A 119 12.91 -1.93 -10.76
CA ALA A 119 13.20 -2.00 -9.33
C ALA A 119 14.69 -2.28 -9.03
N LYS A 120 15.39 -3.02 -9.91
CA LYS A 120 16.85 -3.22 -9.78
C LYS A 120 17.64 -1.94 -10.03
N VAL A 121 17.22 -1.15 -11.02
CA VAL A 121 17.86 0.13 -11.37
C VAL A 121 17.51 1.21 -10.34
N SER A 122 16.28 1.19 -9.82
CA SER A 122 15.78 2.10 -8.79
C SER A 122 16.10 1.61 -7.37
N LYS A 123 17.38 1.37 -7.09
CA LYS A 123 17.88 1.30 -5.71
C LYS A 123 18.66 2.55 -5.30
N PRO A 124 18.08 3.77 -5.41
CA PRO A 124 18.75 4.96 -4.95
C PRO A 124 18.96 4.84 -3.45
N GLY A 125 20.22 4.94 -3.02
CA GLY A 125 20.56 4.98 -1.61
C GLY A 125 20.88 3.64 -0.96
N GLU A 126 20.89 2.48 -1.64
CA GLU A 126 21.35 1.24 -0.99
C GLU A 126 22.80 1.40 -0.47
N GLN A 127 23.66 2.07 -1.23
CA GLN A 127 25.04 2.39 -0.81
C GLN A 127 25.07 3.43 0.32
N ALA A 128 24.18 4.42 0.29
CA ALA A 128 24.08 5.44 1.34
C ALA A 128 23.59 4.84 2.67
N ILE A 129 22.55 4.00 2.60
CA ILE A 129 22.00 3.24 3.72
C ILE A 129 23.06 2.28 4.27
N LYS A 130 23.77 1.54 3.41
CA LYS A 130 24.89 0.68 3.83
C LYS A 130 25.99 1.49 4.54
N LYS A 131 26.33 2.67 4.05
CA LYS A 131 27.32 3.55 4.69
C LYS A 131 26.87 4.07 6.06
N ILE A 132 25.56 4.26 6.27
CA ILE A 132 25.00 4.68 7.55
C ILE A 132 24.91 3.49 8.52
N ILE A 133 24.44 2.32 8.06
CA ILE A 133 24.30 1.11 8.89
C ILE A 133 25.66 0.54 9.29
N PHE A 134 26.61 0.51 8.35
CA PHE A 134 27.97 -0.01 8.53
C PHE A 134 28.99 1.13 8.65
N TRP A 135 28.61 2.27 9.23
CA TRP A 135 29.47 3.45 9.36
C TRP A 135 30.73 3.19 10.20
N GLU A 136 30.66 2.19 11.06
CA GLU A 136 31.74 1.70 11.90
C GLU A 136 32.14 0.37 11.27
N GLY A 137 33.33 0.31 10.67
CA GLY A 137 33.82 -0.76 9.80
C GLY A 137 34.05 -2.10 10.48
N LYS A 138 33.08 -2.59 11.25
CA LYS A 138 33.06 -3.96 11.73
C LYS A 138 32.91 -4.85 10.49
N PRO A 139 33.82 -5.82 10.27
CA PRO A 139 33.70 -6.74 9.16
C PRO A 139 32.33 -7.45 9.24
N ALA A 140 31.84 -7.90 8.08
CA ALA A 140 30.69 -8.79 8.06
C ALA A 140 30.92 -9.90 9.11
N GLY A 141 29.90 -10.15 9.93
CA GLY A 141 30.00 -11.10 11.03
C GLY A 141 30.55 -12.44 10.57
N ASP A 142 31.23 -13.13 11.47
CA ASP A 142 31.80 -14.45 11.19
C ASP A 142 30.71 -15.40 10.66
N VAL A 143 31.06 -16.29 9.74
CA VAL A 143 30.11 -17.24 9.16
C VAL A 143 29.78 -18.27 10.24
N ILE A 144 28.63 -18.09 10.89
CA ILE A 144 28.15 -19.01 11.93
C ILE A 144 27.71 -20.31 11.26
N ASP A 145 28.30 -21.44 11.67
CA ASP A 145 27.81 -22.77 11.31
C ASP A 145 26.45 -23.01 11.99
N PRO A 146 25.35 -23.21 11.22
CA PRO A 146 24.03 -23.43 11.79
C PRO A 146 23.97 -24.64 12.73
N GLN A 147 24.77 -25.69 12.49
CA GLN A 147 24.76 -26.91 13.28
C GLN A 147 25.48 -26.72 14.63
N GLU A 148 26.57 -25.95 14.66
CA GLU A 148 27.27 -25.64 15.90
C GLU A 148 26.47 -24.67 16.78
N GLU A 149 25.88 -23.62 16.20
CA GLU A 149 25.04 -22.67 16.96
C GLU A 149 23.76 -23.35 17.48
N TYR A 150 23.16 -24.24 16.70
CA TYR A 150 22.01 -25.03 17.16
C TYR A 150 22.34 -25.86 18.40
N LYS A 151 23.50 -26.54 18.41
CA LYS A 151 23.95 -27.34 19.57
C LYS A 151 24.17 -26.47 20.80
N LYS A 152 24.79 -25.30 20.63
CA LYS A 152 25.03 -24.33 21.71
C LYS A 152 23.73 -23.79 22.32
N LEU A 153 22.73 -23.47 21.50
CA LEU A 153 21.43 -23.00 21.97
C LEU A 153 20.62 -24.08 22.68
N HIS A 154 20.88 -25.35 22.40
CA HIS A 154 20.21 -26.50 23.01
C HIS A 154 21.01 -27.14 24.15
N ASP A 155 22.18 -26.60 24.48
CA ASP A 155 22.89 -26.99 25.67
C ASP A 155 22.11 -26.50 26.91
N LYS A 156 21.98 -27.36 27.92
CA LYS A 156 21.10 -27.10 29.09
C LYS A 156 21.60 -25.97 29.98
N ASP A 157 22.84 -25.55 29.77
CA ASP A 157 23.51 -24.46 30.48
C ASP A 157 23.38 -23.11 29.76
N ALA A 158 22.67 -23.04 28.62
CA ALA A 158 22.40 -21.78 27.95
C ALA A 158 21.48 -20.91 28.83
N PRO A 159 21.85 -19.63 29.10
CA PRO A 159 20.98 -18.73 29.84
C PRO A 159 19.67 -18.59 29.07
N GLY A 160 18.58 -19.11 29.64
CA GLY A 160 17.24 -18.94 29.12
C GLY A 160 16.90 -17.46 28.94
N PRO A 161 15.86 -17.15 28.15
CA PRO A 161 15.50 -15.76 27.86
C PRO A 161 15.39 -14.97 29.16
N LEU A 162 16.16 -13.88 29.25
CA LEU A 162 16.08 -12.93 30.36
C LEU A 162 14.67 -12.34 30.36
N ASN A 163 13.96 -12.50 31.48
CA ASN A 163 12.68 -11.85 31.72
C ASN A 163 12.86 -10.34 31.87
#